data_AF-A0A2T5GZV3-F1
#
_entry.id   AF-A0A2T5GZV3-F1
#
_cell.length_a   1.000
_cell.length_b   1.000
_cell.length_c   1.000
_cell.angle_alpha   90.00
_cell.angle_beta   90.00
_cell.angle_gamma   90.00
#
_symmetry.space_group_name_H-M   'P 1'
#
loop_
_entity.id
_entity.type
_entity.pdbx_description
1 polymer ?
#
loop_
_entity_poly.entity_id
_entity_poly.type
_entity_poly.pdbx_seq_one_letter_code
_entity_poly.pdbx_strand_id
1 'polypeptide(L)'
;MSGLNQELVDAENRVDQLRRQIAASACREVGCDMQSYGGANAGCGDGCGCSVPVNVCTRCGDCDYGDNAHATETRQQCAARQSA
;
A
#
# COMPACT_ATOMS: atom_id res chain seq x y z
N MET A 1 0.70 -43.46 -7.66
CA MET A 1 0.94 -42.12 -8.26
C MET A 1 2.44 -41.90 -8.29
N SER A 2 3.01 -41.35 -9.37
CA SER A 2 4.44 -41.03 -9.43
C SER A 2 4.83 -40.02 -8.34
N GLY A 3 6.11 -40.00 -7.94
CA GLY A 3 6.60 -39.03 -6.93
C GLY A 3 6.27 -37.58 -7.30
N LEU A 4 6.40 -37.22 -8.58
CA LEU A 4 6.07 -35.87 -9.07
C LEU A 4 4.59 -35.50 -8.88
N ASN A 5 3.65 -36.44 -9.03
CA ASN A 5 2.24 -36.16 -8.77
C ASN A 5 1.98 -35.96 -7.28
N GLN A 6 2.69 -36.68 -6.41
CA GLN A 6 2.59 -36.48 -4.96
C GLN A 6 3.18 -35.12 -4.56
N GLU A 7 4.35 -34.77 -5.09
CA GLU A 7 4.98 -33.46 -4.87
C GLU A 7 4.09 -32.31 -5.34
N LEU A 8 3.40 -32.46 -6.48
CA LEU A 8 2.44 -31.48 -6.97
C LEU A 8 1.28 -31.30 -5.99
N VAL A 9 0.66 -32.39 -5.53
CA VAL A 9 -0.45 -32.35 -4.57
C VAL A 9 -0.01 -31.70 -3.25
N ASP A 10 1.19 -32.01 -2.78
CA ASP A 10 1.73 -31.42 -1.54
C ASP A 10 1.99 -29.91 -1.69
N ALA A 11 2.52 -29.49 -2.85
CA ALA A 11 2.73 -28.08 -3.16
C ALA A 11 1.40 -27.30 -3.25
N GLU A 12 0.38 -27.86 -3.91
CA GLU A 12 -0.96 -27.27 -4.00
C GLU A 12 -1.59 -27.12 -2.62
N ASN A 13 -1.52 -28.16 -1.79
CA ASN A 13 -2.00 -28.11 -0.40
C ASN A 13 -1.29 -27.02 0.41
N ARG A 14 0.02 -26.85 0.22
CA ARG A 14 0.80 -25.82 0.90
C ARG A 14 0.40 -24.42 0.45
N VAL A 15 0.15 -24.23 -0.84
CA VAL A 15 -0.37 -22.95 -1.38
C VAL A 15 -1.72 -22.62 -0.76
N ASP A 16 -2.62 -23.59 -0.66
CA ASP A 16 -3.94 -23.37 -0.06
C ASP A 16 -3.89 -23.11 1.45
N GLN A 17 -2.90 -23.67 2.14
CA GLN A 17 -2.62 -23.31 3.53
C GLN A 17 -2.14 -21.86 3.65
N LEU A 18 -1.17 -21.45 2.83
CA LEU A 18 -0.64 -20.09 2.83
C LEU A 18 -1.72 -19.06 2.48
N ARG A 19 -2.58 -19.34 1.50
CA ARG A 19 -3.72 -18.49 1.15
C ARG A 19 -4.66 -18.27 2.33
N ARG A 20 -4.99 -19.33 3.07
CA ARG A 20 -5.82 -19.25 4.28
C ARG A 20 -5.14 -18.42 5.38
N GLN A 21 -3.84 -18.57 5.57
CA GLN A 21 -3.08 -17.76 6.53
C GLN A 21 -3.08 -16.29 6.13
N ILE A 22 -2.79 -15.96 4.87
CA ILE A 22 -2.81 -14.58 4.37
C ILE A 22 -4.18 -13.92 4.51
N ALA A 23 -5.25 -14.68 4.27
CA ALA A 23 -6.62 -14.20 4.44
C ALA A 23 -6.97 -13.90 5.91
N ALA A 24 -6.38 -14.65 6.86
CA ALA A 24 -6.58 -14.46 8.30
C ALA A 24 -5.59 -13.46 8.95
N SER A 25 -4.46 -13.17 8.32
CA SER A 25 -3.45 -12.23 8.82
C SER A 25 -3.92 -10.78 8.80
N ALA A 26 -3.35 -9.98 9.70
CA ALA A 26 -3.58 -8.54 9.72
C ALA A 26 -3.07 -7.90 8.42
N CYS A 27 -3.80 -6.92 7.89
CA CYS A 27 -3.48 -6.32 6.58
C CYS A 27 -2.05 -5.75 6.52
N ARG A 28 -1.57 -5.18 7.63
CA ARG A 28 -0.20 -4.63 7.77
C ARG A 28 0.92 -5.67 7.62
N GLU A 29 0.63 -6.95 7.86
CA GLU A 29 1.62 -8.04 7.84
C GLU A 29 1.79 -8.65 6.45
N VAL A 30 0.75 -8.59 5.62
CA VAL A 30 0.70 -9.21 4.29
C VAL A 30 0.65 -8.21 3.14
N GLY A 31 0.58 -6.92 3.46
CA GLY A 31 0.47 -5.83 2.51
C GLY A 31 -0.96 -5.28 2.41
N CYS A 32 -1.05 -3.95 2.48
CA CYS A 32 -2.30 -3.22 2.28
C CYS A 32 -2.61 -3.05 0.79
N ASP A 33 -3.85 -3.35 0.40
CA ASP A 33 -4.39 -2.97 -0.90
C ASP A 33 -4.87 -1.52 -0.84
N MET A 34 -3.95 -0.58 -1.10
CA MET A 34 -4.18 0.85 -1.00
C MET A 34 -4.83 1.38 -2.28
N GLN A 35 -5.96 2.08 -2.14
CA GLN A 35 -6.68 2.72 -3.23
C GLN A 35 -6.81 4.23 -2.97
N SER A 36 -6.84 5.01 -4.04
CA SER A 36 -6.98 6.47 -3.92
C SER A 36 -8.28 6.83 -3.20
N TYR A 37 -8.14 7.56 -2.09
CA TYR A 37 -9.26 8.11 -1.32
C TYR A 37 -9.50 9.59 -1.67
N GLY A 38 -8.47 10.28 -2.14
CA GLY A 38 -8.52 11.69 -2.49
C GLY A 38 -7.17 12.36 -2.25
N GLY A 39 -7.19 13.58 -1.75
CA GLY A 39 -5.99 14.31 -1.41
C GLY A 39 -6.09 15.08 -0.11
N ALA A 40 -4.93 15.36 0.48
CA ALA A 40 -4.76 16.24 1.62
C ALA A 40 -3.82 17.39 1.24
N ASN A 41 -3.90 18.51 1.96
CA ASN A 41 -2.94 19.59 1.77
C ASN A 41 -1.51 19.07 2.01
N ALA A 42 -0.57 19.43 1.13
CA ALA A 42 0.79 18.92 1.22
C ALA A 42 1.57 19.43 2.44
N GLY A 43 1.14 20.55 3.04
CA GLY A 43 1.78 21.16 4.22
C GLY A 43 3.16 21.73 3.95
N CYS A 44 3.44 22.10 2.70
CA CYS A 44 4.78 22.47 2.22
C CYS A 44 5.28 23.85 2.68
N GLY A 45 4.42 24.69 3.29
CA GLY A 45 4.74 26.04 3.73
C GLY A 45 3.48 26.90 3.92
N ASP A 46 3.65 28.15 4.34
CA ASP A 46 2.54 29.09 4.53
C ASP A 46 1.87 29.40 3.18
N GLY A 47 0.55 29.21 3.12
CA GLY A 47 -0.24 29.41 1.89
C GLY A 47 -0.08 28.29 0.85
N CYS A 48 0.51 27.15 1.21
CA CYS A 48 0.68 25.99 0.33
C CYS A 48 -0.68 25.53 -0.25
N GLY A 49 -0.85 25.67 -1.56
CA GLY A 49 -2.06 25.24 -2.30
C GLY A 49 -1.96 23.88 -2.96
N CYS A 50 -0.84 23.16 -2.81
CA CYS A 50 -0.70 21.84 -3.41
C CYS A 50 -1.33 20.73 -2.56
N SER A 51 -1.78 19.69 -3.24
CA SER A 51 -2.40 18.51 -2.62
C SER A 51 -1.50 17.30 -2.83
N VAL A 52 -1.36 16.49 -1.79
CA VAL A 52 -0.78 15.15 -1.87
C VAL A 52 -1.89 14.11 -1.96
N PRO A 53 -1.66 12.97 -2.64
CA PRO A 53 -2.63 11.87 -2.65
C PRO A 53 -2.73 11.24 -1.26
N VAL A 54 -3.94 10.80 -0.92
CA VAL A 54 -4.23 10.02 0.27
C VAL A 54 -4.88 8.72 -0.20
N ASN A 55 -4.37 7.60 0.30
CA ASN A 55 -4.89 6.28 -0.05
C ASN A 55 -5.47 5.59 1.19
N VAL A 56 -6.50 4.77 0.96
CA VAL A 56 -7.16 3.96 1.99
C VAL A 56 -7.08 2.49 1.60
N CYS A 57 -6.83 1.63 2.59
CA CYS A 57 -6.83 0.21 2.38
C CYS A 57 -8.25 -0.33 2.24
N THR A 58 -8.56 -1.01 1.15
CA THR A 58 -9.89 -1.61 0.91
C THR A 58 -10.21 -2.73 1.90
N ARG A 59 -9.18 -3.36 2.49
CA ARG A 59 -9.33 -4.50 3.40
C ARG A 59 -9.57 -4.10 4.84
N CYS A 60 -8.82 -3.12 5.35
CA CYS A 60 -8.90 -2.71 6.77
C CYS A 60 -9.43 -1.29 6.98
N GLY A 61 -9.61 -0.49 5.93
CA GLY A 61 -10.06 0.89 6.02
C GLY A 61 -9.03 1.88 6.56
N ASP A 62 -7.81 1.42 6.86
CA ASP A 62 -6.73 2.27 7.33
C ASP A 62 -6.17 3.14 6.19
N CYS A 63 -5.67 4.31 6.53
CA CYS A 63 -5.27 5.34 5.58
C CYS A 63 -3.77 5.62 5.68
N ASP A 64 -3.12 5.99 4.57
CA ASP A 64 -1.72 6.44 4.61
C ASP A 64 -1.58 7.89 5.10
N TYR A 65 -2.69 8.64 5.18
CA TYR A 65 -2.71 10.06 5.55
C TYR A 65 -1.75 10.94 4.73
N GLY A 66 -1.46 10.55 3.49
CA GLY A 66 -0.49 11.23 2.63
C GLY A 66 0.97 10.96 3.01
N ASP A 67 1.24 9.86 3.71
CA ASP A 67 2.56 9.29 3.92
C ASP A 67 2.82 8.17 2.89
N ASN A 68 2.98 8.60 1.64
CA ASN A 68 3.30 7.72 0.53
C ASN A 68 4.39 8.34 -0.35
N ALA A 69 4.99 7.52 -1.23
CA ALA A 69 6.08 7.94 -2.09
C ALA A 69 5.69 9.14 -2.97
N HIS A 70 4.49 9.12 -3.56
CA HIS A 70 4.02 10.20 -4.42
C HIS A 70 3.78 11.51 -3.65
N ALA A 71 3.30 11.43 -2.41
CA ALA A 71 3.18 12.57 -1.51
C ALA A 71 4.56 13.17 -1.16
N THR A 72 5.56 12.31 -0.94
CA THR A 72 6.94 12.73 -0.69
C THR A 72 7.52 13.47 -1.91
N GLU A 73 7.36 12.92 -3.11
CA GLU A 73 7.81 13.56 -4.36
C GLU A 73 7.12 14.91 -4.57
N THR A 74 5.81 14.98 -4.35
CA THR A 74 5.05 16.23 -4.48
C THR A 74 5.58 17.30 -3.53
N ARG A 75 5.84 16.95 -2.27
CA ARG A 75 6.40 17.88 -1.28
C ARG A 75 7.80 18.36 -1.68
N GLN A 76 8.65 17.45 -2.18
CA GLN A 76 10.00 17.80 -2.65
C GLN A 76 9.96 18.76 -3.84
N GLN A 77 9.10 18.51 -4.83
CA GLN A 77 8.93 19.38 -5.99
C GLN A 77 8.40 20.77 -5.59
N CYS A 78 7.46 20.82 -4.65
CA CYS A 78 6.95 22.08 -4.14
C CYS A 78 8.01 22.88 -3.37
N ALA A 79 8.79 22.21 -2.52
CA ALA A 79 9.91 22.84 -1.82
C ALA A 79 10.92 23.44 -2.81
N ALA A 80 11.30 22.69 -3.85
CA ALA A 80 12.22 23.17 -4.88
C ALA A 80 11.70 24.42 -5.63
N ARG A 81 10.39 24.50 -5.88
CA ARG A 81 9.76 25.67 -6.53
C ARG A 81 9.68 26.90 -5.63
N GLN A 82 9.55 26.72 -4.32
CA GLN A 82 9.50 27.85 -3.37
C GLN A 82 10.87 28.45 -3.08
N SER A 83 11.95 27.69 -3.31
CA SER A 83 13.34 28.14 -3.10
C SER A 83 14.00 28.78 -4.34
N ALA A 84 13.27 28.94 -5.45
CA ALA A 84 13.74 29.53 -6.71
C ALA A 84 13.17 30.95 -6.88
#